data_AF-A0AAV9MBD5-F1
#
_entry.id   AF-A0AAV9MBD5-F1
#
_cell.length_a   1.000
_cell.length_b   1.000
_cell.length_c   1.000
_cell.angle_alpha   90.00
_cell.angle_beta   90.00
_cell.angle_gamma   90.00
#
_symmetry.space_group_name_H-M   'P 1'
#
loop_
_entity.id
_entity.type
_entity.pdbx_description
1 polymer ?
#
loop_
_entity_poly.entity_id
_entity_poly.type
_entity_poly.pdbx_seq_one_letter_code
_entity_poly.pdbx_strand_id
1 'polypeptide(L)'
;MGFLKTKGEIYKAVEDVVVGPNSNQFYLTANVKAPRMAGFLVKVFAWLLETPIFGSIMLYFLKRNNLIHKLVTFAELQESPLYVPLHYYEGGKEEENQSGESPREQVRQALGCMVAPKPLYSFSRWTILDYSTAYNSKLVTPTKVMERFLSAVEHSSTPSMQMSFFINFDAHDILRQAAQSTHRYQQGEALSVLDGVPIGIKDEIDCMPYPTTGGTKWMHKVRQCKDDAECVKCLRSCGAILVGKTNMHELGAGTSGINPHHGTTRNPYNIGRIAGGSSSGSAAVVAAGLCPAALGVDGGGSVRMPAALCGVVGFKPSFGRVSHSGVLPLNWTVGMVGILAGTVEDALLVYAAISGPNSSHHSQTALPKLCFPLLKSPKPIPNIRLAKYGEWFNDCNEEIRVCCSRALEKLQDNYGWETIEVTIPEIEVMRLAHYVTIGSECSTSIGRELEKLNKDEVGWDARVALSVYGSFSSQEYLNAQRIRNRQLQFHKRIFGIADVIVTPTTGVTAYNIGNDTRHTGELDYINGAALVRYQIAGNFLGLPAITIPVGYDNSHLPIGLQFIGKPWDESLLIHIAFSMQALCISQYKNPEVYWDLLGN
;
A
#
# COMPACT_ATOMS: atom_id res chain seq x y z
N MET A 1 26.50 32.20 14.98
CA MET A 1 25.66 30.99 14.77
C MET A 1 26.22 29.70 15.40
N GLY A 2 27.24 29.73 16.28
CA GLY A 2 27.83 28.51 16.87
C GLY A 2 26.99 27.78 17.93
N PHE A 3 26.07 28.48 18.63
CA PHE A 3 25.28 27.94 19.74
C PHE A 3 24.09 27.04 19.34
N LEU A 4 23.83 26.84 18.03
CA LEU A 4 22.71 26.04 17.52
C LEU A 4 23.14 24.75 16.79
N LYS A 5 24.45 24.44 16.74
CA LYS A 5 24.94 23.25 16.03
C LYS A 5 24.47 21.96 16.72
N THR A 6 23.68 21.18 15.98
CA THR A 6 23.30 19.83 16.39
C THR A 6 24.48 18.91 16.08
N LYS A 7 24.99 18.16 17.07
CA LYS A 7 26.01 17.14 16.84
C LYS A 7 25.35 15.95 16.16
N GLY A 8 25.94 15.48 15.05
CA GLY A 8 25.46 14.30 14.35
C GLY A 8 25.78 13.00 15.07
N GLU A 9 25.02 11.96 14.74
CA GLU A 9 25.29 10.59 15.17
C GLU A 9 26.47 10.01 14.37
N ILE A 10 27.34 9.25 15.03
CA ILE A 10 28.45 8.55 14.39
C ILE A 10 28.10 7.06 14.38
N TYR A 11 27.79 6.53 13.19
CA TYR A 11 27.35 5.16 13.05
C TYR A 11 28.56 4.20 12.97
N LYS A 12 28.53 3.14 13.79
CA LYS A 12 29.51 2.05 13.73
C LYS A 12 29.40 1.29 12.41
N ALA A 13 30.44 0.59 11.99
CA ALA A 13 30.34 -0.29 10.82
C ALA A 13 29.21 -1.33 10.98
N VAL A 14 28.55 -1.72 9.89
CA VAL A 14 27.41 -2.65 9.93
C VAL A 14 27.79 -3.98 10.56
N GLU A 15 29.00 -4.45 10.29
CA GLU A 15 29.57 -5.71 10.75
C GLU A 15 29.66 -5.76 12.28
N ASP A 16 29.90 -4.61 12.91
CA ASP A 16 30.05 -4.46 14.37
C ASP A 16 28.71 -4.37 15.11
N VAL A 17 27.59 -4.27 14.39
CA VAL A 17 26.25 -4.17 14.97
C VAL A 17 25.58 -5.55 14.96
N VAL A 18 25.01 -5.96 16.09
CA VAL A 18 24.35 -7.26 16.26
C VAL A 18 22.85 -7.13 15.95
N VAL A 19 22.28 -8.05 15.16
CA VAL A 19 20.86 -8.06 14.73
C VAL A 19 20.01 -9.15 15.40
N GLY A 20 20.57 -9.87 16.37
CA GLY A 20 19.90 -10.96 17.10
C GLY A 20 19.48 -10.56 18.53
N PRO A 21 18.98 -11.51 19.34
CA PRO A 21 18.40 -11.24 20.66
C PRO A 21 19.40 -10.65 21.68
N ASN A 22 20.70 -10.83 21.45
CA ASN A 22 21.77 -10.30 22.29
C ASN A 22 22.26 -8.91 21.82
N SER A 23 21.49 -8.21 20.99
CA SER A 23 21.85 -6.87 20.53
C SER A 23 21.86 -5.86 21.68
N ASN A 24 22.79 -4.91 21.63
CA ASN A 24 22.83 -3.76 22.52
C ASN A 24 22.20 -2.50 21.91
N GLN A 25 21.55 -2.64 20.75
CA GLN A 25 20.87 -1.53 20.10
C GLN A 25 19.57 -1.22 20.82
N PHE A 26 19.33 0.07 21.05
CA PHE A 26 18.12 0.54 21.73
C PHE A 26 17.03 0.88 20.72
N TYR A 27 15.78 0.50 21.01
CA TYR A 27 14.64 0.98 20.24
C TYR A 27 14.40 2.48 20.49
N LEU A 28 14.65 3.29 19.46
CA LEU A 28 14.30 4.71 19.49
C LEU A 28 12.86 4.88 18.98
N THR A 29 11.91 5.07 19.90
CA THR A 29 10.51 5.35 19.56
C THR A 29 10.39 6.63 18.74
N ALA A 30 9.62 6.58 17.66
CA ALA A 30 9.26 7.75 16.87
C ALA A 30 8.45 8.72 17.74
N ASN A 31 9.09 9.77 18.25
CA ASN A 31 8.43 10.84 19.01
C ASN A 31 8.24 12.06 18.10
N VAL A 32 7.19 12.03 17.29
CA VAL A 32 6.88 13.12 16.37
C VAL A 32 6.24 14.28 17.14
N LYS A 33 6.96 15.40 17.19
CA LYS A 33 6.53 16.62 17.90
C LYS A 33 5.87 17.58 16.93
N ALA A 34 4.61 17.32 16.59
CA ALA A 34 3.79 18.22 15.78
C ALA A 34 2.32 18.16 16.24
N PRO A 35 1.67 19.32 16.46
CA PRO A 35 0.24 19.34 16.78
C PRO A 35 -0.59 18.90 15.57
N ARG A 36 -1.76 18.30 15.84
CA ARG A 36 -2.79 18.11 14.81
C ARG A 36 -3.21 19.47 14.26
N MET A 37 -3.24 19.63 12.94
CA MET A 37 -3.64 20.87 12.26
C MET A 37 -4.68 20.59 11.19
N ALA A 38 -5.82 21.29 11.30
CA ALA A 38 -6.89 21.33 10.31
C ALA A 38 -7.60 22.69 10.40
N GLY A 39 -8.53 22.98 9.50
CA GLY A 39 -9.29 24.22 9.46
C GLY A 39 -8.40 25.47 9.38
N PHE A 40 -8.62 26.43 10.26
CA PHE A 40 -7.85 27.69 10.26
C PHE A 40 -6.36 27.47 10.59
N LEU A 41 -6.03 26.52 11.46
CA LEU A 41 -4.65 26.31 11.92
C LEU A 41 -3.72 25.86 10.80
N VAL A 42 -4.17 24.94 9.93
CA VAL A 42 -3.34 24.48 8.80
C VAL A 42 -3.11 25.59 7.78
N LYS A 43 -4.07 26.50 7.59
CA LYS A 43 -3.90 27.67 6.70
C LYS A 43 -2.81 28.61 7.20
N VAL A 44 -2.84 28.94 8.49
CA VAL A 44 -1.81 29.78 9.12
C VAL A 44 -0.45 29.11 9.03
N PHE A 45 -0.38 27.81 9.31
CA PHE A 45 0.87 27.08 9.27
C PHE A 45 1.46 26.97 7.85
N ALA A 46 0.64 26.69 6.85
CA ALA A 46 1.05 26.72 5.44
C ALA A 46 1.58 28.10 5.04
N TRP A 47 0.87 29.18 5.40
CA TRP A 47 1.31 30.55 5.13
C TRP A 47 2.67 30.87 5.79
N LEU A 48 2.87 30.44 7.04
CA LEU A 48 4.14 30.60 7.75
C LEU A 48 5.29 29.84 7.06
N LEU A 49 5.06 28.59 6.63
CA LEU A 49 6.04 27.78 5.91
C LEU A 49 6.42 28.37 4.56
N GLU A 50 5.47 28.98 3.88
CA GLU A 50 5.69 29.56 2.54
C GLU A 50 6.32 30.96 2.57
N THR A 51 6.45 31.57 3.75
CA THR A 51 7.10 32.86 3.90
C THR A 51 8.63 32.69 3.87
N PRO A 52 9.39 33.38 3.00
CA PRO A 52 10.80 33.05 2.75
C PRO A 52 11.70 32.99 3.99
N ILE A 53 11.61 33.99 4.88
CA ILE A 53 12.47 34.07 6.08
C ILE A 53 11.93 33.17 7.19
N PHE A 54 10.67 33.34 7.58
CA PHE A 54 10.05 32.59 8.67
C PHE A 54 9.94 31.09 8.37
N GLY A 55 9.59 30.74 7.13
CA GLY A 55 9.51 29.37 6.66
C GLY A 55 10.85 28.65 6.77
N SER A 56 11.94 29.27 6.29
CA SER A 56 13.30 28.70 6.41
C SER A 56 13.71 28.43 7.85
N ILE A 57 13.42 29.37 8.77
CA ILE A 57 13.69 29.22 10.20
C ILE A 57 12.83 28.08 10.79
N MET A 58 11.54 28.04 10.46
CA MET A 58 10.62 27.04 10.98
C MET A 58 10.97 25.63 10.50
N LEU A 59 11.29 25.47 9.21
CA LEU A 59 11.75 24.21 8.63
C LEU A 59 13.04 23.71 9.29
N TYR A 60 13.99 24.61 9.58
CA TYR A 60 15.20 24.26 10.34
C TYR A 60 14.85 23.67 11.71
N PHE A 61 13.93 24.30 12.46
CA PHE A 61 13.50 23.79 13.77
C PHE A 61 12.70 22.49 13.67
N LEU A 62 11.85 22.33 12.66
CA LEU A 62 11.10 21.09 12.43
C LEU A 62 12.05 19.92 12.16
N LYS A 63 13.04 20.09 11.28
CA LYS A 63 14.05 19.07 10.99
C LYS A 63 14.93 18.76 12.21
N ARG A 64 15.27 19.79 13.01
CA ARG A 64 16.02 19.59 14.26
C ARG A 64 15.22 18.82 15.31
N ASN A 65 13.98 19.23 15.56
CA ASN A 65 13.15 18.68 16.62
C ASN A 65 12.67 17.25 16.34
N ASN A 66 12.55 16.89 15.06
CA ASN A 66 12.23 15.53 14.60
C ASN A 66 13.48 14.73 14.21
N LEU A 67 14.64 15.07 14.78
CA LEU A 67 15.90 14.32 14.71
C LEU A 67 16.56 14.16 13.33
N ILE A 68 16.00 14.72 12.25
CA ILE A 68 16.60 14.67 10.90
C ILE A 68 18.01 15.27 10.93
N HIS A 69 18.22 16.40 11.60
CA HIS A 69 19.56 16.98 11.72
C HIS A 69 20.56 16.07 12.41
N LYS A 70 20.14 15.40 13.50
CA LYS A 70 21.02 14.54 14.29
C LYS A 70 21.33 13.23 13.56
N LEU A 71 20.30 12.57 13.03
CA LEU A 71 20.35 11.19 12.54
C LEU A 71 20.58 11.07 11.03
N VAL A 72 20.37 12.15 10.26
CA VAL A 72 20.50 12.13 8.79
C VAL A 72 21.43 13.24 8.30
N THR A 73 21.13 14.52 8.58
CA THR A 73 21.87 15.66 7.98
C THR A 73 23.34 15.68 8.40
N PHE A 74 23.61 15.55 9.69
CA PHE A 74 24.97 15.62 10.25
C PHE A 74 25.56 14.25 10.58
N ALA A 75 24.91 13.16 10.16
CA ALA A 75 25.37 11.80 10.42
C ALA A 75 26.72 11.50 9.75
N GLU A 76 27.58 10.79 10.47
CA GLU A 76 28.80 10.19 9.94
C GLU A 76 28.54 8.71 9.64
N LEU A 77 28.58 8.37 8.35
CA LEU A 77 28.32 7.04 7.80
C LEU A 77 29.56 6.57 7.04
N GLN A 78 29.74 5.26 6.86
CA GLN A 78 30.84 4.70 6.05
C GLN A 78 30.34 4.16 4.70
N GLU A 79 29.05 3.84 4.62
CA GLU A 79 28.44 3.19 3.46
C GLU A 79 28.39 4.13 2.26
N SER A 80 28.53 3.55 1.06
CA SER A 80 28.22 4.25 -0.19
C SER A 80 26.70 4.32 -0.41
N PRO A 81 26.19 5.34 -1.14
CA PRO A 81 24.76 5.50 -1.38
C PRO A 81 24.19 4.40 -2.27
N LEU A 82 23.00 3.91 -1.93
CA LEU A 82 22.18 3.02 -2.75
C LEU A 82 20.90 3.75 -3.18
N TYR A 83 20.83 4.19 -4.44
CA TYR A 83 19.72 5.04 -4.93
C TYR A 83 18.46 4.28 -5.32
N VAL A 84 18.58 3.02 -5.70
CA VAL A 84 17.45 2.20 -6.15
C VAL A 84 17.49 0.89 -5.36
N PRO A 85 16.37 0.45 -4.76
CA PRO A 85 16.33 -0.81 -4.00
C PRO A 85 16.20 -2.01 -4.93
N LEU A 86 17.05 -2.08 -5.96
CA LEU A 86 17.08 -3.19 -6.90
C LEU A 86 17.82 -4.37 -6.27
N HIS A 87 17.16 -5.53 -6.24
CA HIS A 87 17.75 -6.76 -5.74
C HIS A 87 18.14 -7.64 -6.91
N TYR A 88 19.44 -7.76 -7.16
CA TYR A 88 19.96 -8.64 -8.20
C TYR A 88 19.60 -10.09 -7.89
N TYR A 89 19.11 -10.79 -8.90
CA TYR A 89 18.86 -12.22 -8.84
C TYR A 89 20.09 -12.95 -9.39
N GLU A 90 20.80 -13.68 -8.51
CA GLU A 90 21.97 -14.49 -8.86
C GLU A 90 21.60 -15.94 -9.22
N GLY A 91 20.41 -16.16 -9.79
CA GLY A 91 20.02 -17.47 -10.31
C GLY A 91 21.00 -17.95 -11.39
N GLY A 92 21.38 -19.22 -11.34
CA GLY A 92 22.39 -19.82 -12.22
C GLY A 92 22.09 -19.63 -13.71
N LYS A 93 23.15 -19.64 -14.52
CA LYS A 93 23.18 -19.45 -15.99
C LYS A 93 22.35 -20.46 -16.82
N GLU A 94 21.44 -21.20 -16.22
CA GLU A 94 20.65 -22.24 -16.89
C GLU A 94 19.17 -22.06 -16.56
N GLU A 95 18.51 -21.19 -17.33
CA GLU A 95 17.13 -21.34 -17.83
C GLU A 95 16.81 -20.10 -18.71
N GLU A 96 17.62 -19.89 -19.76
CA GLU A 96 17.24 -19.03 -20.88
C GLU A 96 16.14 -19.73 -21.69
N ASN A 97 14.91 -19.65 -21.19
CA ASN A 97 13.68 -19.81 -21.96
C ASN A 97 12.59 -18.93 -21.32
N GLN A 98 12.85 -17.63 -21.20
CA GLN A 98 11.80 -16.65 -20.87
C GLN A 98 11.02 -16.29 -22.13
N SER A 99 10.18 -17.19 -22.64
CA SER A 99 9.00 -16.75 -23.40
C SER A 99 8.01 -16.18 -22.39
N GLY A 100 7.95 -14.86 -22.25
CA GLY A 100 7.04 -14.18 -21.32
C GLY A 100 5.60 -14.62 -21.57
N GLU A 101 5.05 -15.39 -20.64
CA GLU A 101 3.66 -15.83 -20.70
C GLU A 101 2.72 -14.64 -20.68
N SER A 102 1.63 -14.70 -21.45
CA SER A 102 0.63 -13.63 -21.43
C SER A 102 -0.05 -13.53 -20.05
N PRO A 103 -0.57 -12.35 -19.66
CA PRO A 103 -1.34 -12.19 -18.41
C PRO A 103 -2.43 -13.25 -18.21
N ARG A 104 -3.13 -13.64 -19.28
CA ARG A 104 -4.18 -14.69 -19.23
C ARG A 104 -3.63 -16.05 -18.85
N GLU A 105 -2.46 -16.39 -19.39
CA GLU A 105 -1.80 -17.66 -19.14
C GLU A 105 -1.28 -17.71 -17.69
N GLN A 106 -0.71 -16.62 -17.20
CA GLN A 106 -0.30 -16.50 -15.80
C GLN A 106 -1.50 -16.63 -14.83
N VAL A 107 -2.62 -15.97 -15.13
CA VAL A 107 -3.87 -16.12 -14.37
C VAL A 107 -4.37 -17.57 -14.38
N ARG A 108 -4.29 -18.26 -15.52
CA ARG A 108 -4.67 -19.68 -15.65
C ARG A 108 -3.77 -20.58 -14.79
N GLN A 109 -2.47 -20.30 -14.75
CA GLN A 109 -1.53 -21.03 -13.89
C GLN A 109 -1.81 -20.80 -12.41
N ALA A 110 -1.99 -19.53 -12.01
CA ALA A 110 -2.34 -19.17 -10.63
C ALA A 110 -3.65 -19.83 -10.18
N LEU A 111 -4.65 -19.89 -11.07
CA LEU A 111 -5.90 -20.62 -10.82
C LEU A 111 -5.67 -22.11 -10.55
N GLY A 112 -4.79 -22.76 -11.32
CA GLY A 112 -4.43 -24.18 -11.13
C GLY A 112 -3.73 -24.49 -9.80
N CYS A 113 -3.21 -23.46 -9.13
CA CYS A 113 -2.59 -23.56 -7.81
C CYS A 113 -3.61 -23.53 -6.66
N MET A 114 -4.87 -23.14 -6.90
CA MET A 114 -5.90 -23.00 -5.87
C MET A 114 -6.81 -24.24 -5.82
N VAL A 115 -7.44 -24.51 -4.68
CA VAL A 115 -8.56 -25.47 -4.58
C VAL A 115 -9.77 -24.77 -3.98
N ALA A 116 -10.93 -25.01 -4.58
CA ALA A 116 -12.21 -24.63 -4.00
C ALA A 116 -12.61 -25.64 -2.91
N PRO A 117 -12.62 -25.20 -1.64
CA PRO A 117 -13.84 -25.37 -0.88
C PRO A 117 -14.18 -24.09 -0.11
N LYS A 118 -15.45 -23.66 -0.16
CA LYS A 118 -15.98 -22.65 0.75
C LYS A 118 -16.68 -23.35 1.92
N PRO A 119 -16.15 -23.30 3.14
CA PRO A 119 -16.97 -23.52 4.32
C PRO A 119 -18.02 -22.41 4.42
N LEU A 120 -19.20 -22.71 4.97
CA LEU A 120 -20.17 -21.67 5.32
C LEU A 120 -19.64 -20.89 6.53
N TYR A 121 -19.26 -19.64 6.31
CA TYR A 121 -18.91 -18.69 7.37
C TYR A 121 -20.07 -17.72 7.64
N SER A 122 -20.07 -17.06 8.80
CA SER A 122 -21.08 -16.04 9.13
C SER A 122 -21.07 -14.85 8.18
N PHE A 123 -19.91 -14.54 7.61
CA PHE A 123 -19.74 -13.53 6.57
C PHE A 123 -18.61 -13.95 5.63
N SER A 124 -18.76 -13.68 4.35
CA SER A 124 -17.70 -13.81 3.35
C SER A 124 -17.96 -12.84 2.22
N ARG A 125 -16.89 -12.20 1.74
CA ARG A 125 -16.96 -11.38 0.53
C ARG A 125 -17.04 -12.28 -0.69
N TRP A 126 -17.67 -11.79 -1.76
CA TRP A 126 -17.61 -12.44 -3.05
C TRP A 126 -16.20 -12.31 -3.64
N THR A 127 -15.65 -13.45 -4.05
CA THR A 127 -14.34 -13.60 -4.69
C THR A 127 -14.46 -13.47 -6.20
N ILE A 128 -13.34 -13.24 -6.88
CA ILE A 128 -13.23 -13.30 -8.35
C ILE A 128 -13.83 -14.60 -8.90
N LEU A 129 -13.59 -15.73 -8.22
CA LEU A 129 -14.12 -17.02 -8.65
C LEU A 129 -15.64 -17.13 -8.47
N ASP A 130 -16.22 -16.48 -7.47
CA ASP A 130 -17.69 -16.46 -7.31
C ASP A 130 -18.34 -15.70 -8.47
N TYR A 131 -17.78 -14.54 -8.86
CA TYR A 131 -18.24 -13.79 -10.04
C TYR A 131 -18.14 -14.64 -11.31
N SER A 132 -16.97 -15.23 -11.58
CA SER A 132 -16.76 -16.07 -12.76
C SER A 132 -17.70 -17.29 -12.77
N THR A 133 -17.93 -17.92 -11.61
CA THR A 133 -18.85 -19.06 -11.48
C THR A 133 -20.29 -18.64 -11.73
N ALA A 134 -20.73 -17.50 -11.18
CA ALA A 134 -22.08 -16.98 -11.39
C ALA A 134 -22.35 -16.61 -12.86
N TYR A 135 -21.34 -16.08 -13.56
CA TYR A 135 -21.43 -15.76 -14.99
C TYR A 135 -21.47 -17.01 -15.86
N ASN A 136 -20.58 -17.99 -15.61
CA ASN A 136 -20.55 -19.25 -16.36
C ASN A 136 -21.82 -20.08 -16.18
N SER A 137 -22.38 -20.08 -14.97
CA SER A 137 -23.66 -20.77 -14.66
C SER A 137 -24.90 -20.01 -15.14
N LYS A 138 -24.73 -18.81 -15.72
CA LYS A 138 -25.81 -17.91 -16.18
C LYS A 138 -26.77 -17.50 -15.05
N LEU A 139 -26.33 -17.56 -13.80
CA LEU A 139 -27.09 -17.09 -12.64
C LEU A 139 -27.31 -15.57 -12.72
N VAL A 140 -26.28 -14.84 -13.14
CA VAL A 140 -26.31 -13.39 -13.37
C VAL A 140 -25.34 -13.07 -14.52
N THR A 141 -25.47 -11.89 -15.13
CA THR A 141 -24.54 -11.43 -16.18
C THR A 141 -23.63 -10.32 -15.65
N PRO A 142 -22.44 -10.12 -16.25
CA PRO A 142 -21.59 -8.96 -15.97
C PRO A 142 -22.36 -7.63 -16.07
N THR A 143 -23.23 -7.47 -17.08
CA THR A 143 -24.08 -6.28 -17.22
C THR A 143 -25.00 -6.09 -16.03
N LYS A 144 -25.68 -7.15 -15.56
CA LYS A 144 -26.59 -7.03 -14.42
C LYS A 144 -25.87 -6.69 -13.11
N VAL A 145 -24.67 -7.24 -12.92
CA VAL A 145 -23.81 -6.88 -11.78
C VAL A 145 -23.39 -5.42 -11.87
N MET A 146 -23.03 -4.91 -13.05
CA MET A 146 -22.63 -3.51 -13.20
C MET A 146 -23.79 -2.52 -13.03
N GLU A 147 -25.02 -2.89 -13.38
CA GLU A 147 -26.21 -2.10 -13.02
C GLU A 147 -26.36 -1.98 -11.50
N ARG A 148 -26.21 -3.09 -10.76
CA ARG A 148 -26.25 -3.10 -9.29
C ARG A 148 -25.12 -2.29 -8.69
N PHE A 149 -23.91 -2.42 -9.24
CA PHE A 149 -22.74 -1.62 -8.84
C PHE A 149 -23.01 -0.12 -8.98
N LEU A 150 -23.55 0.33 -10.12
CA LEU A 150 -23.85 1.74 -10.34
C LEU A 150 -24.89 2.27 -9.36
N SER A 151 -25.94 1.50 -9.08
CA SER A 151 -26.94 1.84 -8.06
C SER A 151 -26.32 1.94 -6.66
N ALA A 152 -25.41 1.03 -6.31
CA ALA A 152 -24.69 1.07 -5.04
C ALA A 152 -23.76 2.28 -4.93
N VAL A 153 -23.04 2.64 -6.00
CA VAL A 153 -22.19 3.84 -6.05
C VAL A 153 -23.02 5.12 -5.89
N GLU A 154 -24.17 5.21 -6.56
CA GLU A 154 -25.11 6.33 -6.40
C GLU A 154 -25.60 6.42 -4.94
N HIS A 155 -26.04 5.30 -4.35
CA HIS A 155 -26.49 5.25 -2.97
C HIS A 155 -25.40 5.66 -1.96
N SER A 156 -24.16 5.24 -2.20
CA SER A 156 -23.01 5.58 -1.35
C SER A 156 -22.68 7.08 -1.32
N SER A 157 -23.16 7.82 -2.32
CA SER A 157 -22.95 9.27 -2.47
C SER A 157 -24.04 10.12 -1.81
N THR A 158 -25.07 9.48 -1.23
CA THR A 158 -26.15 10.17 -0.52
C THR A 158 -25.62 10.99 0.67
N PRO A 159 -26.29 12.09 1.06
CA PRO A 159 -25.85 12.94 2.16
C PRO A 159 -25.68 12.23 3.51
N SER A 160 -26.38 11.12 3.73
CA SER A 160 -26.30 10.31 4.95
C SER A 160 -25.04 9.44 5.03
N MET A 161 -24.44 9.05 3.89
CA MET A 161 -23.25 8.21 3.85
C MET A 161 -22.00 8.99 3.45
N GLN A 162 -22.05 9.71 2.32
CA GLN A 162 -20.93 10.45 1.74
C GLN A 162 -19.62 9.65 1.70
N MET A 163 -19.67 8.43 1.13
CA MET A 163 -18.55 7.49 1.20
C MET A 163 -17.33 7.93 0.39
N SER A 164 -17.50 8.78 -0.64
CA SER A 164 -16.43 9.30 -1.51
C SER A 164 -15.45 8.22 -1.99
N PHE A 165 -15.99 7.11 -2.54
CA PHE A 165 -15.22 5.97 -3.02
C PHE A 165 -14.41 6.27 -4.30
N PHE A 166 -14.99 7.05 -5.21
CA PHE A 166 -14.41 7.34 -6.53
C PHE A 166 -14.25 8.84 -6.73
N ILE A 167 -13.18 9.23 -7.43
CA ILE A 167 -12.99 10.59 -7.97
C ILE A 167 -13.66 10.71 -9.34
N ASN A 168 -13.55 9.65 -10.16
CA ASN A 168 -14.08 9.65 -11.51
C ASN A 168 -14.57 8.24 -11.88
N PHE A 169 -15.76 8.16 -12.46
CA PHE A 169 -16.31 6.96 -13.06
C PHE A 169 -17.31 7.38 -14.13
N ASP A 170 -17.55 6.51 -15.11
CA ASP A 170 -18.47 6.78 -16.22
C ASP A 170 -19.39 5.59 -16.42
N ALA A 171 -20.69 5.79 -16.20
CA ALA A 171 -21.68 4.73 -16.27
C ALA A 171 -21.79 4.10 -17.68
N HIS A 172 -21.63 4.91 -18.73
CA HIS A 172 -21.69 4.41 -20.11
C HIS A 172 -20.49 3.52 -20.42
N ASP A 173 -19.29 3.91 -20.01
CA ASP A 173 -18.08 3.11 -20.21
C ASP A 173 -18.13 1.80 -19.40
N ILE A 174 -18.58 1.85 -18.15
CA ILE A 174 -18.75 0.67 -17.29
C ILE A 174 -19.74 -0.31 -17.94
N LEU A 175 -20.92 0.16 -18.36
CA LEU A 175 -21.93 -0.68 -19.00
C LEU A 175 -21.48 -1.19 -20.37
N ARG A 176 -20.69 -0.41 -21.13
CA ARG A 176 -20.09 -0.84 -22.39
C ARG A 176 -19.12 -2.01 -22.16
N GLN A 177 -18.20 -1.88 -21.20
CA GLN A 177 -17.29 -2.96 -20.82
C GLN A 177 -18.06 -4.22 -20.37
N ALA A 178 -19.12 -4.03 -19.57
CA ALA A 178 -19.98 -5.11 -19.07
C ALA A 178 -20.76 -5.82 -20.18
N ALA A 179 -21.28 -5.08 -21.16
CA ALA A 179 -21.98 -5.65 -22.32
C ALA A 179 -21.03 -6.49 -23.17
N GLN A 180 -19.79 -6.02 -23.38
CA GLN A 180 -18.76 -6.78 -24.09
C GLN A 180 -18.39 -8.08 -23.37
N SER A 181 -18.25 -8.05 -22.04
CA SER A 181 -18.02 -9.25 -21.23
C SER A 181 -19.21 -10.20 -21.27
N THR A 182 -20.42 -9.68 -21.09
CA THR A 182 -21.66 -10.48 -21.17
C THR A 182 -21.77 -11.20 -22.51
N HIS A 183 -21.44 -10.53 -23.62
CA HIS A 183 -21.43 -11.15 -24.94
C HIS A 183 -20.44 -12.32 -25.02
N ARG A 184 -19.21 -12.16 -24.51
CA ARG A 184 -18.22 -13.25 -24.45
C ARG A 184 -18.72 -14.44 -23.65
N TYR A 185 -19.32 -14.23 -22.48
CA TYR A 185 -19.93 -15.32 -21.70
C TYR A 185 -21.07 -16.01 -22.45
N GLN A 186 -21.88 -15.29 -23.22
CA GLN A 186 -22.95 -15.88 -24.04
C GLN A 186 -22.41 -16.78 -25.17
N GLN A 187 -21.25 -16.43 -25.74
CA GLN A 187 -20.58 -17.22 -26.78
C GLN A 187 -19.68 -18.34 -26.22
N GLY A 188 -19.44 -18.38 -24.91
CA GLY A 188 -18.49 -19.31 -24.30
C GLY A 188 -17.02 -18.91 -24.50
N GLU A 189 -16.75 -17.62 -24.75
CA GLU A 189 -15.45 -17.05 -25.11
C GLU A 189 -14.88 -16.13 -24.01
N ALA A 190 -15.17 -16.42 -22.74
CA ALA A 190 -14.63 -15.66 -21.61
C ALA A 190 -13.09 -15.68 -21.62
N LEU A 191 -12.47 -14.51 -21.42
CA LEU A 191 -11.01 -14.33 -21.62
C LEU A 191 -10.16 -14.94 -20.50
N SER A 192 -10.66 -14.92 -19.28
CA SER A 192 -10.05 -15.52 -18.08
C SER A 192 -11.07 -15.52 -16.93
N VAL A 193 -10.68 -15.99 -15.74
CA VAL A 193 -11.51 -15.87 -14.52
C VAL A 193 -11.73 -14.42 -14.07
N LEU A 194 -10.95 -13.46 -14.57
CA LEU A 194 -11.16 -12.03 -14.34
C LEU A 194 -12.17 -11.40 -15.32
N ASP A 195 -12.63 -12.13 -16.34
CA ASP A 195 -13.55 -11.58 -17.33
C ASP A 195 -14.88 -11.18 -16.67
N GLY A 196 -15.25 -9.91 -16.81
CA GLY A 196 -16.48 -9.34 -16.24
C GLY A 196 -16.37 -8.90 -14.79
N VAL A 197 -15.21 -9.10 -14.14
CA VAL A 197 -15.03 -8.80 -12.72
C VAL A 197 -14.73 -7.31 -12.51
N PRO A 198 -15.41 -6.60 -11.60
CA PRO A 198 -15.13 -5.19 -11.33
C PRO A 198 -13.81 -4.99 -10.58
N ILE A 199 -12.95 -4.12 -11.09
CA ILE A 199 -11.67 -3.75 -10.47
C ILE A 199 -11.56 -2.23 -10.38
N GLY A 200 -11.36 -1.70 -9.16
CA GLY A 200 -11.10 -0.28 -8.93
C GLY A 200 -9.64 0.09 -9.18
N ILE A 201 -9.38 1.25 -9.78
CA ILE A 201 -8.02 1.70 -10.09
C ILE A 201 -7.72 3.00 -9.35
N LYS A 202 -6.68 3.05 -8.53
CA LYS A 202 -6.28 4.29 -7.85
C LYS A 202 -6.01 5.43 -8.83
N ASP A 203 -6.40 6.64 -8.45
CA ASP A 203 -6.38 7.79 -9.36
C ASP A 203 -4.98 8.25 -9.83
N GLU A 204 -3.91 7.79 -9.19
CA GLU A 204 -2.53 8.02 -9.65
C GLU A 204 -2.02 7.00 -10.69
N ILE A 205 -2.88 6.06 -11.11
CA ILE A 205 -2.60 5.07 -12.16
C ILE A 205 -3.40 5.45 -13.41
N ASP A 206 -2.75 5.51 -14.57
CA ASP A 206 -3.40 5.79 -15.85
C ASP A 206 -4.38 4.66 -16.23
N CYS A 207 -5.61 5.05 -16.53
CA CYS A 207 -6.70 4.14 -16.91
C CYS A 207 -7.68 4.89 -17.82
N MET A 208 -7.61 4.61 -19.11
CA MET A 208 -8.52 5.18 -20.11
C MET A 208 -9.95 4.68 -19.91
N PRO A 209 -10.97 5.52 -20.15
CA PRO A 209 -10.88 6.89 -20.68
C PRO A 209 -10.71 8.00 -19.62
N TYR A 210 -10.48 7.64 -18.36
CA TYR A 210 -10.49 8.59 -17.26
C TYR A 210 -9.20 9.42 -17.19
N PRO A 211 -9.28 10.69 -16.74
CA PRO A 211 -8.09 11.45 -16.39
C PRO A 211 -7.38 10.83 -15.18
N THR A 212 -6.10 11.16 -15.03
CA THR A 212 -5.27 10.80 -13.87
C THR A 212 -4.98 12.07 -13.10
N THR A 213 -5.61 12.24 -11.94
CA THR A 213 -5.51 13.50 -11.18
C THR A 213 -4.58 13.42 -9.97
N GLY A 214 -4.20 12.21 -9.54
CA GLY A 214 -3.45 12.00 -8.30
C GLY A 214 -4.18 12.53 -7.07
N GLY A 215 -5.52 12.53 -7.07
CA GLY A 215 -6.32 13.15 -6.01
C GLY A 215 -6.29 14.69 -5.99
N THR A 216 -5.69 15.35 -6.97
CA THR A 216 -5.68 16.82 -7.09
C THR A 216 -6.89 17.30 -7.90
N LYS A 217 -7.11 18.63 -7.95
CA LYS A 217 -8.04 19.25 -8.92
C LYS A 217 -7.35 19.85 -10.16
N TRP A 218 -6.05 19.63 -10.33
CA TRP A 218 -5.24 20.36 -11.33
C TRP A 218 -4.34 19.49 -12.21
N MET A 219 -3.94 18.30 -11.78
CA MET A 219 -2.96 17.47 -12.51
C MET A 219 -3.38 17.16 -13.95
N HIS A 220 -4.68 16.95 -14.20
CA HIS A 220 -5.22 16.70 -15.54
C HIS A 220 -5.04 17.90 -16.51
N LYS A 221 -4.85 19.12 -15.99
CA LYS A 221 -4.60 20.34 -16.79
C LYS A 221 -3.17 20.37 -17.34
N VAL A 222 -2.23 19.70 -16.68
CA VAL A 222 -0.79 19.71 -17.01
C VAL A 222 -0.28 18.38 -17.54
N ARG A 223 -0.97 17.28 -17.24
CA ARG A 223 -0.66 15.93 -17.69
C ARG A 223 -1.92 15.21 -18.15
N GLN A 224 -2.00 14.93 -19.45
CA GLN A 224 -3.08 14.11 -20.02
C GLN A 224 -2.77 12.62 -19.90
N CYS A 225 -3.79 11.84 -19.52
CA CYS A 225 -3.78 10.39 -19.67
C CYS A 225 -3.89 10.06 -21.17
N LYS A 226 -2.88 9.39 -21.73
CA LYS A 226 -2.81 9.10 -23.18
C LYS A 226 -3.03 7.63 -23.52
N ASP A 227 -2.80 6.76 -22.55
CA ASP A 227 -2.86 5.31 -22.68
C ASP A 227 -3.05 4.70 -21.29
N ASP A 228 -3.47 3.44 -21.24
CA ASP A 228 -3.53 2.68 -19.99
C ASP A 228 -2.11 2.48 -19.41
N ALA A 229 -2.02 2.49 -18.09
CA ALA A 229 -0.85 1.97 -17.38
C ALA A 229 -0.67 0.48 -17.71
N GLU A 230 0.57 -0.01 -17.61
CA GLU A 230 0.87 -1.40 -18.01
C GLU A 230 0.06 -2.43 -17.21
N CYS A 231 -0.04 -2.24 -15.89
CA CYS A 231 -0.87 -3.09 -15.05
C CYS A 231 -2.36 -3.05 -15.44
N VAL A 232 -2.85 -1.92 -15.95
CA VAL A 232 -4.22 -1.75 -16.41
C VAL A 232 -4.43 -2.44 -17.77
N LYS A 233 -3.46 -2.37 -18.69
CA LYS A 233 -3.46 -3.13 -19.95
C LYS A 233 -3.55 -4.63 -19.67
N CYS A 234 -2.76 -5.13 -18.72
CA CYS A 234 -2.80 -6.53 -18.32
C CYS A 234 -4.19 -6.94 -17.83
N LEU A 235 -4.78 -6.19 -16.90
CA LEU A 235 -6.13 -6.47 -16.39
C LEU A 235 -7.20 -6.42 -17.48
N ARG A 236 -7.15 -5.41 -18.36
CA ARG A 236 -8.06 -5.29 -19.50
C ARG A 236 -7.91 -6.47 -20.47
N SER A 237 -6.68 -6.93 -20.70
CA SER A 237 -6.41 -8.10 -21.53
C SER A 237 -7.04 -9.37 -20.94
N CYS A 238 -7.16 -9.48 -19.62
CA CYS A 238 -7.84 -10.58 -18.92
C CYS A 238 -9.37 -10.44 -18.88
N GLY A 239 -9.94 -9.34 -19.39
CA GLY A 239 -11.38 -9.10 -19.46
C GLY A 239 -11.99 -8.40 -18.24
N ALA A 240 -11.17 -7.94 -17.28
CA ALA A 240 -11.66 -7.20 -16.12
C ALA A 240 -12.40 -5.92 -16.52
N ILE A 241 -13.44 -5.57 -15.77
CA ILE A 241 -14.17 -4.31 -15.93
C ILE A 241 -13.51 -3.27 -15.01
N LEU A 242 -12.93 -2.24 -15.59
CA LEU A 242 -12.27 -1.17 -14.85
C LEU A 242 -13.32 -0.12 -14.47
N VAL A 243 -13.73 -0.13 -13.21
CA VAL A 243 -14.96 0.57 -12.77
C VAL A 243 -14.78 2.05 -12.44
N GLY A 244 -13.55 2.57 -12.53
CA GLY A 244 -13.27 3.98 -12.32
C GLY A 244 -12.02 4.24 -11.48
N LYS A 245 -11.76 5.53 -11.28
CA LYS A 245 -10.64 6.09 -10.52
C LYS A 245 -11.03 6.22 -9.06
N THR A 246 -10.51 5.34 -8.20
CA THR A 246 -10.80 5.36 -6.77
C THR A 246 -10.16 6.57 -6.11
N ASN A 247 -10.84 7.14 -5.11
CA ASN A 247 -10.36 8.28 -4.36
C ASN A 247 -9.05 7.99 -3.61
N MET A 248 -8.29 9.05 -3.35
CA MET A 248 -7.00 8.97 -2.68
C MET A 248 -6.64 10.26 -1.95
N HIS A 249 -5.73 10.16 -0.98
CA HIS A 249 -5.09 11.36 -0.40
C HIS A 249 -4.31 12.10 -1.50
N GLU A 250 -4.46 13.42 -1.59
CA GLU A 250 -3.83 14.24 -2.63
C GLU A 250 -2.32 13.96 -2.77
N LEU A 251 -1.86 13.65 -3.99
CA LEU A 251 -0.48 13.31 -4.35
C LEU A 251 0.16 12.15 -3.57
N GLY A 252 -0.66 11.35 -2.88
CA GLY A 252 -0.15 10.36 -1.95
C GLY A 252 0.51 10.94 -0.70
N ALA A 253 0.44 12.26 -0.48
CA ALA A 253 1.14 13.00 0.56
C ALA A 253 0.41 12.98 1.91
N GLY A 254 -0.12 11.82 2.30
CA GLY A 254 -0.79 11.67 3.58
C GLY A 254 -1.34 10.25 3.84
N THR A 255 -1.63 9.99 5.11
CA THR A 255 -1.89 8.64 5.64
C THR A 255 -3.35 8.38 6.02
N SER A 256 -4.21 9.40 5.96
CA SER A 256 -5.61 9.30 6.40
C SER A 256 -6.61 8.93 5.30
N GLY A 257 -6.37 9.37 4.07
CA GLY A 257 -7.36 9.31 2.98
C GLY A 257 -8.33 10.51 2.93
N ILE A 258 -8.11 11.52 3.78
CA ILE A 258 -8.84 12.80 3.70
C ILE A 258 -8.40 13.52 2.42
N ASN A 259 -9.37 13.99 1.65
CA ASN A 259 -9.13 14.76 0.43
C ASN A 259 -10.07 15.98 0.40
N PRO A 260 -9.54 17.22 0.49
CA PRO A 260 -10.37 18.42 0.55
C PRO A 260 -11.04 18.78 -0.79
N HIS A 261 -10.63 18.17 -1.90
CA HIS A 261 -11.15 18.47 -3.24
C HIS A 261 -12.29 17.51 -3.62
N HIS A 262 -12.12 16.23 -3.32
CA HIS A 262 -13.01 15.14 -3.76
C HIS A 262 -13.84 14.52 -2.62
N GLY A 263 -13.65 15.02 -1.40
CA GLY A 263 -14.26 14.47 -0.19
C GLY A 263 -13.44 13.35 0.44
N THR A 264 -13.68 13.09 1.72
CA THR A 264 -12.96 12.08 2.51
C THR A 264 -13.59 10.71 2.32
N THR A 265 -12.83 9.74 1.83
CA THR A 265 -13.30 8.35 1.81
C THR A 265 -13.54 7.84 3.23
N ARG A 266 -14.75 7.34 3.49
CA ARG A 266 -15.14 6.80 4.80
C ARG A 266 -14.83 5.31 4.91
N ASN A 267 -14.50 4.85 6.13
CA ASN A 267 -14.26 3.44 6.39
C ASN A 267 -15.58 2.63 6.37
N PRO A 268 -15.70 1.54 5.60
CA PRO A 268 -16.93 0.74 5.57
C PRO A 268 -17.29 0.06 6.90
N TYR A 269 -16.34 -0.14 7.82
CA TYR A 269 -16.63 -0.63 9.17
C TYR A 269 -17.14 0.45 10.11
N ASN A 270 -16.90 1.72 9.81
CA ASN A 270 -17.49 2.84 10.53
C ASN A 270 -17.37 4.15 9.73
N ILE A 271 -18.50 4.72 9.30
CA ILE A 271 -18.50 5.89 8.40
C ILE A 271 -17.93 7.16 9.05
N GLY A 272 -17.78 7.20 10.38
CA GLY A 272 -17.15 8.29 11.12
C GLY A 272 -15.62 8.22 11.15
N ARG A 273 -15.02 7.15 10.62
CA ARG A 273 -13.57 6.90 10.68
C ARG A 273 -12.89 7.00 9.32
N ILE A 274 -11.59 7.27 9.34
CA ILE A 274 -10.74 7.29 8.15
C ILE A 274 -10.62 5.89 7.52
N ALA A 275 -10.59 5.82 6.19
CA ALA A 275 -10.27 4.58 5.47
C ALA A 275 -8.77 4.24 5.47
N GLY A 276 -7.91 5.22 5.79
CA GLY A 276 -6.46 5.13 5.63
C GLY A 276 -6.03 5.58 4.24
N GLY A 277 -4.79 6.05 4.12
CA GLY A 277 -4.24 6.67 2.92
C GLY A 277 -3.03 5.93 2.34
N SER A 278 -2.54 6.32 1.17
CA SER A 278 -3.25 7.19 0.24
C SER A 278 -4.25 6.42 -0.62
N SER A 279 -4.25 5.08 -0.66
CA SER A 279 -5.22 4.27 -1.44
C SER A 279 -6.57 4.10 -0.72
N SER A 280 -7.17 5.21 -0.29
CA SER A 280 -8.36 5.23 0.57
C SER A 280 -9.58 4.65 -0.13
N GLY A 281 -9.90 5.13 -1.32
CA GLY A 281 -11.00 4.63 -2.15
C GLY A 281 -10.78 3.16 -2.50
N SER A 282 -9.55 2.78 -2.86
CA SER A 282 -9.21 1.41 -3.26
C SER A 282 -9.50 0.39 -2.16
N ALA A 283 -9.14 0.70 -0.91
CA ALA A 283 -9.41 -0.21 0.21
C ALA A 283 -10.91 -0.26 0.54
N ALA A 284 -11.56 0.90 0.50
CA ALA A 284 -12.95 1.03 0.90
C ALA A 284 -13.91 0.35 -0.08
N VAL A 285 -13.68 0.43 -1.41
CA VAL A 285 -14.54 -0.27 -2.40
C VAL A 285 -14.44 -1.79 -2.27
N VAL A 286 -13.25 -2.30 -1.91
CA VAL A 286 -13.06 -3.73 -1.66
C VAL A 286 -13.73 -4.16 -0.37
N ALA A 287 -13.54 -3.38 0.70
CA ALA A 287 -14.14 -3.67 1.99
C ALA A 287 -15.66 -3.67 1.93
N ALA A 288 -16.26 -2.73 1.18
CA ALA A 288 -17.70 -2.57 1.00
C ALA A 288 -18.33 -3.55 0.00
N GLY A 289 -17.58 -4.48 -0.60
CA GLY A 289 -18.12 -5.48 -1.52
C GLY A 289 -18.42 -4.98 -2.93
N LEU A 290 -18.02 -3.74 -3.28
CA LEU A 290 -18.21 -3.18 -4.62
C LEU A 290 -17.24 -3.75 -5.65
N CYS A 291 -16.06 -4.18 -5.22
CA CYS A 291 -15.07 -4.88 -6.04
C CYS A 291 -14.42 -6.01 -5.22
N PRO A 292 -14.13 -7.19 -5.79
CA PRO A 292 -13.31 -8.20 -5.10
C PRO A 292 -11.84 -7.76 -4.98
N ALA A 293 -11.36 -6.87 -5.87
CA ALA A 293 -10.02 -6.30 -5.80
C ALA A 293 -9.94 -4.88 -6.40
N ALA A 294 -8.88 -4.17 -6.04
CA ALA A 294 -8.52 -2.86 -6.57
C ALA A 294 -6.99 -2.71 -6.62
N LEU A 295 -6.50 -1.86 -7.52
CA LEU A 295 -5.09 -1.46 -7.56
C LEU A 295 -4.86 -0.19 -6.75
N GLY A 296 -3.73 -0.14 -6.06
CA GLY A 296 -3.18 1.05 -5.42
C GLY A 296 -1.70 1.22 -5.70
N VAL A 297 -1.09 2.25 -5.11
CA VAL A 297 0.37 2.43 -5.09
C VAL A 297 0.80 2.61 -3.65
N ASP A 298 1.86 1.89 -3.28
CA ASP A 298 2.44 1.86 -1.95
C ASP A 298 3.81 2.54 -2.00
N GLY A 299 3.91 3.76 -1.45
CA GLY A 299 5.17 4.51 -1.31
C GLY A 299 5.74 4.50 0.11
N GLY A 300 4.86 4.35 1.10
CA GLY A 300 5.18 4.33 2.54
C GLY A 300 4.16 3.52 3.35
N GLY A 301 3.57 2.48 2.75
CA GLY A 301 2.47 1.71 3.33
C GLY A 301 1.11 1.97 2.68
N SER A 302 1.04 2.76 1.61
CA SER A 302 -0.22 3.29 1.08
C SER A 302 -1.18 2.25 0.47
N VAL A 303 -0.80 0.98 0.38
CA VAL A 303 -1.69 -0.16 0.07
C VAL A 303 -1.99 -0.96 1.34
N ARG A 304 -0.95 -1.28 2.10
CA ARG A 304 -1.01 -2.13 3.30
C ARG A 304 -1.77 -1.48 4.47
N MET A 305 -1.49 -0.20 4.75
CA MET A 305 -2.14 0.56 5.81
C MET A 305 -3.66 0.69 5.61
N PRO A 306 -4.18 1.20 4.47
CA PRO A 306 -5.64 1.26 4.30
C PRO A 306 -6.27 -0.13 4.22
N ALA A 307 -5.53 -1.16 3.74
CA ALA A 307 -6.01 -2.53 3.81
C ALA A 307 -6.21 -3.02 5.26
N ALA A 308 -5.26 -2.75 6.16
CA ALA A 308 -5.43 -3.05 7.58
C ALA A 308 -6.60 -2.29 8.21
N LEU A 309 -6.75 -1.00 7.91
CA LEU A 309 -7.82 -0.18 8.49
C LEU A 309 -9.21 -0.57 7.96
N CYS A 310 -9.29 -1.03 6.71
CA CYS A 310 -10.55 -1.44 6.07
C CYS A 310 -10.78 -2.97 6.12
N GLY A 311 -9.94 -3.75 6.81
CA GLY A 311 -10.14 -5.18 7.00
C GLY A 311 -10.15 -5.99 5.70
N VAL A 312 -9.21 -5.68 4.80
CA VAL A 312 -8.98 -6.38 3.53
C VAL A 312 -7.50 -6.77 3.39
N VAL A 313 -7.17 -7.59 2.40
CA VAL A 313 -5.80 -7.97 2.08
C VAL A 313 -5.11 -6.82 1.36
N GLY A 314 -3.88 -6.49 1.76
CA GLY A 314 -3.04 -5.50 1.09
C GLY A 314 -1.71 -6.11 0.71
N PHE A 315 -1.43 -6.27 -0.59
CA PHE A 315 -0.23 -6.91 -1.09
C PHE A 315 0.64 -5.93 -1.88
N LYS A 316 1.89 -5.78 -1.44
CA LYS A 316 2.92 -4.96 -2.07
C LYS A 316 4.04 -5.88 -2.57
N PRO A 317 4.12 -6.14 -3.89
CA PRO A 317 5.20 -6.93 -4.48
C PRO A 317 6.60 -6.31 -4.30
N SER A 318 7.64 -7.06 -4.63
CA SER A 318 9.02 -6.55 -4.64
C SER A 318 9.17 -5.37 -5.59
N PHE A 319 10.09 -4.46 -5.29
CA PHE A 319 10.43 -3.38 -6.20
C PHE A 319 10.85 -3.94 -7.57
N GLY A 320 10.23 -3.43 -8.65
CA GLY A 320 10.47 -3.91 -10.02
C GLY A 320 9.68 -5.15 -10.44
N ARG A 321 8.89 -5.77 -9.55
CA ARG A 321 8.04 -6.93 -9.89
C ARG A 321 6.87 -6.58 -10.81
N VAL A 322 6.25 -5.42 -10.56
CA VAL A 322 5.16 -4.87 -11.36
C VAL A 322 5.64 -3.58 -12.02
N SER A 323 5.36 -3.44 -13.32
CA SER A 323 5.70 -2.26 -14.09
C SER A 323 5.15 -0.97 -13.47
N HIS A 324 5.98 0.07 -13.44
CA HIS A 324 5.58 1.42 -13.03
C HIS A 324 5.14 2.32 -14.20
N SER A 325 5.12 1.78 -15.42
CA SER A 325 4.72 2.53 -16.60
C SER A 325 3.23 2.95 -16.50
N GLY A 326 2.97 4.23 -16.72
CA GLY A 326 1.64 4.85 -16.58
C GLY A 326 1.20 5.15 -15.14
N VAL A 327 2.08 4.99 -14.15
CA VAL A 327 1.86 5.52 -12.79
C VAL A 327 2.41 6.94 -12.71
N LEU A 328 1.75 7.85 -11.97
CA LEU A 328 2.30 9.18 -11.74
C LEU A 328 3.71 9.06 -11.13
N PRO A 329 4.72 9.77 -11.67
CA PRO A 329 6.12 9.60 -11.27
C PRO A 329 6.44 10.32 -9.95
N LEU A 330 5.58 10.18 -8.94
CA LEU A 330 5.70 10.86 -7.65
C LEU A 330 6.82 10.27 -6.79
N ASN A 331 7.06 8.95 -6.88
CA ASN A 331 7.95 8.22 -5.98
C ASN A 331 8.71 7.12 -6.75
N TRP A 332 9.77 7.49 -7.46
CA TRP A 332 10.52 6.60 -8.36
C TRP A 332 11.15 5.39 -7.68
N THR A 333 11.69 5.55 -6.47
CA THR A 333 12.52 4.50 -5.84
C THR A 333 11.81 3.80 -4.69
N VAL A 334 10.67 4.33 -4.25
CA VAL A 334 9.91 3.81 -3.11
C VAL A 334 8.44 3.50 -3.42
N GLY A 335 7.91 3.98 -4.56
CA GLY A 335 6.55 3.68 -5.03
C GLY A 335 6.49 2.35 -5.77
N MET A 336 5.52 1.50 -5.39
CA MET A 336 5.22 0.23 -6.08
C MET A 336 3.72 0.08 -6.27
N VAL A 337 3.28 -0.39 -7.45
CA VAL A 337 1.89 -0.81 -7.64
C VAL A 337 1.62 -1.96 -6.69
N GLY A 338 0.52 -1.89 -5.96
CA GLY A 338 0.08 -2.92 -5.04
C GLY A 338 -1.40 -3.23 -5.21
N ILE A 339 -1.83 -4.27 -4.52
CA ILE A 339 -3.13 -4.90 -4.70
C ILE A 339 -3.88 -4.83 -3.38
N LEU A 340 -5.14 -4.43 -3.44
CA LEU A 340 -6.09 -4.53 -2.34
C LEU A 340 -7.15 -5.54 -2.74
N ALA A 341 -7.42 -6.54 -1.90
CA ALA A 341 -8.32 -7.64 -2.27
C ALA A 341 -9.13 -8.17 -1.10
N GLY A 342 -10.31 -8.71 -1.37
CA GLY A 342 -11.18 -9.30 -0.36
C GLY A 342 -10.57 -10.56 0.29
N THR A 343 -9.74 -11.28 -0.47
CA THR A 343 -9.06 -12.52 -0.06
C THR A 343 -7.63 -12.60 -0.62
N VAL A 344 -6.81 -13.50 -0.06
CA VAL A 344 -5.44 -13.77 -0.56
C VAL A 344 -5.45 -14.37 -1.96
N GLU A 345 -6.45 -15.19 -2.24
CA GLU A 345 -6.66 -15.84 -3.53
C GLU A 345 -6.95 -14.78 -4.61
N ASP A 346 -7.81 -13.82 -4.30
CA ASP A 346 -8.09 -12.69 -5.19
C ASP A 346 -6.83 -11.84 -5.43
N ALA A 347 -6.03 -11.62 -4.38
CA ALA A 347 -4.74 -10.93 -4.51
C ALA A 347 -3.76 -11.70 -5.42
N LEU A 348 -3.73 -13.04 -5.34
CA LEU A 348 -2.90 -13.89 -6.19
C LEU A 348 -3.34 -13.84 -7.66
N LEU A 349 -4.64 -13.88 -7.95
CA LEU A 349 -5.14 -13.76 -9.33
C LEU A 349 -4.79 -12.41 -9.96
N VAL A 350 -4.97 -11.32 -9.21
CA VAL A 350 -4.58 -9.98 -9.69
C VAL A 350 -3.07 -9.85 -9.83
N TYR A 351 -2.30 -10.38 -8.88
CA TYR A 351 -0.83 -10.42 -8.95
C TYR A 351 -0.34 -11.16 -10.19
N ALA A 352 -0.92 -12.32 -10.48
CA ALA A 352 -0.60 -13.11 -11.65
C ALA A 352 -0.91 -12.35 -12.94
N ALA A 353 -2.00 -11.58 -12.98
CA ALA A 353 -2.32 -10.78 -14.17
C ALA A 353 -1.33 -9.63 -14.40
N ILE A 354 -0.93 -8.91 -13.35
CA ILE A 354 -0.17 -7.64 -13.50
C ILE A 354 1.35 -7.79 -13.38
N SER A 355 1.85 -8.97 -13.01
CA SER A 355 3.28 -9.22 -12.84
C SER A 355 3.88 -9.86 -14.09
N GLY A 356 5.08 -9.44 -14.50
CA GLY A 356 5.75 -10.05 -15.64
C GLY A 356 6.83 -9.16 -16.26
N PRO A 357 7.77 -9.75 -17.03
CA PRO A 357 8.82 -9.00 -17.69
C PRO A 357 8.25 -8.09 -18.79
N ASN A 358 8.57 -6.80 -18.70
CA ASN A 358 8.17 -5.79 -19.67
C ASN A 358 8.96 -5.87 -20.99
N SER A 359 8.31 -5.42 -22.08
CA SER A 359 8.91 -5.14 -23.39
C SER A 359 9.51 -3.73 -23.55
N SER A 360 9.32 -2.82 -22.59
CA SER A 360 9.50 -1.38 -22.83
C SER A 360 10.59 -0.66 -22.03
N HIS A 361 11.24 -1.29 -21.06
CA HIS A 361 12.40 -0.69 -20.39
C HIS A 361 13.51 -1.71 -20.18
N HIS A 362 14.62 -1.46 -20.86
CA HIS A 362 15.90 -2.15 -20.75
C HIS A 362 16.37 -2.24 -19.29
N SER A 363 15.99 -3.31 -18.59
CA SER A 363 16.81 -3.80 -17.49
C SER A 363 17.70 -4.90 -18.04
N GLN A 364 19.02 -4.67 -18.01
CA GLN A 364 20.04 -5.67 -18.38
C GLN A 364 20.07 -6.86 -17.40
N THR A 365 19.21 -6.89 -16.38
CA THR A 365 19.12 -7.96 -15.39
C THR A 365 17.82 -8.74 -15.58
N ALA A 366 17.94 -10.05 -15.82
CA ALA A 366 16.80 -10.96 -15.82
C ALA A 366 16.05 -10.87 -14.49
N LEU A 367 14.75 -10.57 -14.53
CA LEU A 367 13.89 -10.71 -13.37
C LEU A 367 13.69 -12.21 -13.08
N PRO A 368 13.65 -12.62 -11.80
CA PRO A 368 13.33 -14.00 -11.47
C PRO A 368 11.93 -14.36 -11.98
N LYS A 369 11.79 -15.61 -12.42
CA LYS A 369 10.52 -16.18 -12.90
C LYS A 369 9.42 -16.00 -11.84
N LEU A 370 8.19 -15.81 -12.29
CA LEU A 370 7.03 -15.81 -11.39
C LEU A 370 6.83 -17.22 -10.83
N CYS A 371 6.64 -17.29 -9.51
CA CYS A 371 6.33 -18.50 -8.80
C CYS A 371 4.99 -18.31 -8.08
N PHE A 372 4.07 -19.26 -8.24
CA PHE A 372 2.78 -19.25 -7.56
C PHE A 372 2.72 -20.38 -6.53
N PRO A 373 2.33 -20.09 -5.27
CA PRO A 373 2.25 -21.12 -4.23
C PRO A 373 1.03 -22.00 -4.45
N LEU A 374 1.13 -23.29 -4.09
CA LEU A 374 -0.03 -24.17 -4.04
C LEU A 374 -0.91 -23.81 -2.83
N LEU A 375 -2.11 -23.30 -3.10
CA LEU A 375 -3.15 -22.91 -2.14
C LEU A 375 -4.27 -23.97 -2.08
N LYS A 376 -3.90 -25.25 -2.03
CA LYS A 376 -4.87 -26.39 -2.10
C LYS A 376 -5.47 -26.78 -0.76
N SER A 377 -4.68 -26.58 0.30
CA SER A 377 -4.95 -26.87 1.71
C SER A 377 -3.76 -26.27 2.45
N PRO A 378 -3.90 -25.76 3.70
CA PRO A 378 -2.76 -25.31 4.47
C PRO A 378 -1.95 -26.52 4.96
N LYS A 379 -1.43 -27.34 4.03
CA LYS A 379 -0.33 -28.24 4.35
C LYS A 379 0.85 -27.32 4.63
N PRO A 380 1.29 -27.22 5.88
CA PRO A 380 2.27 -26.22 6.26
C PRO A 380 3.57 -26.51 5.51
N ILE A 381 4.15 -25.47 4.92
CA ILE A 381 5.60 -25.45 4.73
C ILE A 381 6.18 -25.61 6.14
N PRO A 382 6.89 -26.70 6.46
CA PRO A 382 7.38 -26.91 7.82
C PRO A 382 8.49 -25.89 8.13
N ASN A 383 8.64 -25.53 9.41
CA ASN A 383 9.78 -24.78 9.94
C ASN A 383 9.94 -23.34 9.41
N ILE A 384 8.85 -22.63 9.10
CA ILE A 384 8.94 -21.18 8.83
C ILE A 384 9.35 -20.44 10.11
N ARG A 385 10.33 -19.54 9.99
CA ARG A 385 10.79 -18.66 11.07
C ARG A 385 10.35 -17.23 10.84
N LEU A 386 9.59 -16.69 11.79
CA LEU A 386 9.05 -15.34 11.80
C LEU A 386 9.94 -14.45 12.68
N ALA A 387 10.75 -13.57 12.08
CA ALA A 387 11.53 -12.59 12.82
C ALA A 387 10.61 -11.52 13.43
N LYS A 388 10.63 -11.42 14.76
CA LYS A 388 9.92 -10.40 15.54
C LYS A 388 10.92 -9.57 16.31
N TYR A 389 10.84 -8.25 16.15
CA TYR A 389 11.54 -7.32 17.04
C TYR A 389 10.56 -6.85 18.11
N GLY A 390 10.69 -7.39 19.33
CA GLY A 390 9.69 -7.24 20.40
C GLY A 390 9.38 -5.79 20.76
N GLU A 391 10.40 -4.93 20.92
CA GLU A 391 10.18 -3.51 21.24
C GLU A 391 9.39 -2.78 20.14
N TRP A 392 9.76 -3.02 18.88
CA TRP A 392 9.07 -2.42 17.75
C TRP A 392 7.64 -2.96 17.62
N PHE A 393 7.46 -4.28 17.68
CA PHE A 393 6.16 -4.95 17.58
C PHE A 393 5.17 -4.45 18.65
N ASN A 394 5.67 -4.17 19.84
CA ASN A 394 4.85 -3.73 20.98
C ASN A 394 4.56 -2.23 20.98
N ASP A 395 5.18 -1.42 20.10
CA ASP A 395 4.90 0.01 19.96
C ASP A 395 3.60 0.22 19.16
N CYS A 396 2.47 -0.15 19.76
CA CYS A 396 1.13 0.03 19.22
C CYS A 396 0.11 0.06 20.36
N ASN A 397 -1.16 0.37 20.04
CA ASN A 397 -2.25 0.22 20.99
C ASN A 397 -2.33 -1.22 21.52
N GLU A 398 -2.66 -1.35 22.80
CA GLU A 398 -2.70 -2.63 23.51
C GLU A 398 -3.55 -3.70 22.80
N GLU A 399 -4.71 -3.32 22.29
CA GLU A 399 -5.62 -4.24 21.59
C GLU A 399 -5.01 -4.79 20.30
N ILE A 400 -4.22 -3.98 19.57
CA ILE A 400 -3.48 -4.41 18.37
C ILE A 400 -2.40 -5.40 18.77
N ARG A 401 -1.63 -5.07 19.81
CA ARG A 401 -0.55 -5.91 20.34
C ARG A 401 -1.08 -7.29 20.74
N VAL A 402 -2.17 -7.34 21.50
CA VAL A 402 -2.82 -8.58 21.95
C VAL A 402 -3.38 -9.37 20.77
N CYS A 403 -4.11 -8.71 19.86
CA CYS A 403 -4.69 -9.36 18.69
C CYS A 403 -3.62 -9.99 17.79
N CYS A 404 -2.55 -9.24 17.47
CA CYS A 404 -1.45 -9.74 16.65
C CYS A 404 -0.67 -10.85 17.34
N SER A 405 -0.44 -10.77 18.65
CA SER A 405 0.25 -11.83 19.41
C SER A 405 -0.54 -13.14 19.36
N ARG A 406 -1.87 -13.09 19.56
CA ARG A 406 -2.75 -14.26 19.42
C ARG A 406 -2.74 -14.85 18.00
N ALA A 407 -2.61 -14.01 16.98
CA ALA A 407 -2.49 -14.49 15.60
C ALA A 407 -1.18 -15.28 15.39
N LEU A 408 -0.07 -14.85 15.99
CA LEU A 408 1.20 -15.60 15.97
C LEU A 408 1.10 -16.92 16.76
N GLU A 409 0.45 -16.91 17.92
CA GLU A 409 0.18 -18.12 18.71
C GLU A 409 -0.61 -19.14 17.88
N LYS A 410 -1.65 -18.70 17.16
CA LYS A 410 -2.40 -19.57 16.24
C LYS A 410 -1.52 -20.19 15.15
N LEU A 411 -0.58 -19.44 14.57
CA LEU A 411 0.36 -19.98 13.56
C LEU A 411 1.30 -21.02 14.18
N GLN A 412 1.81 -20.77 15.39
CA GLN A 412 2.62 -21.74 16.13
C GLN A 412 1.82 -23.01 16.43
N ASP A 413 0.59 -22.88 16.97
CA ASP A 413 -0.23 -24.02 17.40
C ASP A 413 -0.70 -24.91 16.23
N ASN A 414 -0.98 -24.31 15.07
CA ASN A 414 -1.54 -25.04 13.93
C ASN A 414 -0.48 -25.51 12.92
N TYR A 415 0.65 -24.82 12.82
CA TYR A 415 1.67 -25.08 11.79
C TYR A 415 3.09 -25.29 12.34
N GLY A 416 3.32 -25.06 13.63
CA GLY A 416 4.65 -25.18 14.25
C GLY A 416 5.64 -24.10 13.81
N TRP A 417 5.16 -22.98 13.26
CA TRP A 417 6.01 -21.88 12.80
C TRP A 417 6.51 -21.05 13.96
N GLU A 418 7.83 -20.91 14.06
CA GLU A 418 8.49 -20.31 15.22
C GLU A 418 8.64 -18.79 15.05
N THR A 419 8.33 -18.06 16.12
CA THR A 419 8.71 -16.64 16.21
C THR A 419 10.10 -16.54 16.83
N ILE A 420 11.04 -15.94 16.10
CA ILE A 420 12.40 -15.71 16.59
C ILE A 420 12.59 -14.23 16.94
N GLU A 421 13.17 -13.97 18.10
CA GLU A 421 13.46 -12.61 18.52
C GLU A 421 14.67 -12.06 17.74
N VAL A 422 14.51 -10.87 17.17
CA VAL A 422 15.56 -10.15 16.44
C VAL A 422 15.60 -8.69 16.88
N THR A 423 16.66 -7.99 16.51
CA THR A 423 16.72 -6.54 16.64
C THR A 423 16.89 -5.94 15.25
N ILE A 424 16.03 -4.99 14.90
CA ILE A 424 16.16 -4.20 13.66
C ILE A 424 16.82 -2.87 14.06
N PRO A 425 18.14 -2.72 13.84
CA PRO A 425 18.86 -1.54 14.31
C PRO A 425 18.41 -0.28 13.58
N GLU A 426 18.48 0.84 14.30
CA GLU A 426 18.38 2.18 13.68
C GLU A 426 17.06 2.39 12.91
N ILE A 427 15.98 1.77 13.36
CA ILE A 427 14.70 1.75 12.65
C ILE A 427 14.08 3.14 12.47
N GLU A 428 14.26 4.04 13.44
CA GLU A 428 13.85 5.44 13.33
C GLU A 428 14.68 6.19 12.28
N VAL A 429 15.97 5.85 12.14
CA VAL A 429 16.86 6.40 11.11
C VAL A 429 16.38 5.96 9.73
N MET A 430 15.97 4.69 9.58
CA MET A 430 15.35 4.19 8.35
C MET A 430 14.06 4.94 8.01
N ARG A 431 13.19 5.20 9.01
CA ARG A 431 11.95 5.98 8.82
C ARG A 431 12.25 7.40 8.33
N LEU A 432 13.21 8.09 8.94
CA LEU A 432 13.58 9.45 8.54
C LEU A 432 14.24 9.48 7.16
N ALA A 433 15.11 8.53 6.84
CA ALA A 433 15.74 8.43 5.52
C ALA A 433 14.72 8.12 4.42
N HIS A 434 13.73 7.27 4.71
CA HIS A 434 12.58 7.06 3.82
C HIS A 434 11.78 8.36 3.63
N TYR A 435 11.46 9.07 4.71
CA TYR A 435 10.73 10.34 4.64
C TYR A 435 11.44 11.41 3.81
N VAL A 436 12.78 11.51 3.94
CA VAL A 436 13.61 12.36 3.09
C VAL A 436 13.51 11.91 1.62
N THR A 437 13.64 10.61 1.36
CA THR A 437 13.62 10.08 -0.02
C THR A 437 12.27 10.31 -0.70
N ILE A 438 11.17 9.86 -0.08
CA ILE A 438 9.82 9.98 -0.66
C ILE A 438 9.43 11.45 -0.86
N GLY A 439 9.77 12.32 0.09
CA GLY A 439 9.51 13.75 0.00
C GLY A 439 10.31 14.42 -1.13
N SER A 440 11.62 14.16 -1.20
CA SER A 440 12.48 14.73 -2.25
C SER A 440 12.04 14.30 -3.64
N GLU A 441 11.67 13.03 -3.84
CA GLU A 441 11.17 12.53 -5.12
C GLU A 441 9.84 13.18 -5.49
N CYS A 442 8.88 13.19 -4.57
CA CYS A 442 7.56 13.78 -4.79
C CYS A 442 7.65 15.26 -5.14
N SER A 443 8.31 16.07 -4.32
CA SER A 443 8.45 17.51 -4.56
C SER A 443 9.20 17.84 -5.86
N THR A 444 10.23 17.05 -6.20
CA THR A 444 11.00 17.23 -7.44
C THR A 444 10.17 16.86 -8.67
N SER A 445 9.37 15.80 -8.59
CA SER A 445 8.57 15.29 -9.72
C SER A 445 7.52 16.28 -10.25
N ILE A 446 7.01 17.16 -9.39
CA ILE A 446 5.95 18.13 -9.71
C ILE A 446 6.39 19.58 -9.57
N GLY A 447 7.67 19.84 -9.27
CA GLY A 447 8.16 21.19 -8.95
C GLY A 447 7.92 22.18 -10.09
N ARG A 448 8.14 21.76 -11.34
CA ARG A 448 7.93 22.59 -12.53
C ARG A 448 6.48 22.99 -12.73
N GLU A 449 5.56 22.09 -12.43
CA GLU A 449 4.12 22.31 -12.52
C GLU A 449 3.67 23.25 -11.41
N LEU A 450 4.13 23.03 -10.18
CA LEU A 450 3.81 23.86 -9.01
C LEU A 450 4.24 25.33 -9.18
N GLU A 451 5.36 25.61 -9.85
CA GLU A 451 5.79 26.98 -10.16
C GLU A 451 4.80 27.75 -11.05
N LYS A 452 4.04 27.04 -11.90
CA LYS A 452 3.11 27.63 -12.86
C LYS A 452 1.68 27.64 -12.35
N LEU A 453 1.38 26.89 -11.30
CA LEU A 453 0.04 26.74 -10.77
C LEU A 453 -0.30 27.87 -9.79
N ASN A 454 -1.58 28.25 -9.77
CA ASN A 454 -2.10 29.01 -8.66
C ASN A 454 -2.09 28.12 -7.40
N LYS A 455 -1.41 28.55 -6.34
CA LYS A 455 -1.30 27.80 -5.08
C LYS A 455 -2.64 27.44 -4.43
N ASP A 456 -3.70 28.21 -4.71
CA ASP A 456 -5.06 27.92 -4.24
C ASP A 456 -5.68 26.68 -4.91
N GLU A 457 -4.99 26.14 -5.92
CA GLU A 457 -5.35 24.86 -6.52
C GLU A 457 -4.88 23.64 -5.71
N VAL A 458 -3.92 23.82 -4.80
CA VAL A 458 -3.34 22.74 -3.99
C VAL A 458 -3.99 22.72 -2.60
N GLY A 459 -4.27 21.53 -2.07
CA GLY A 459 -4.80 21.35 -0.72
C GLY A 459 -3.88 21.97 0.34
N TRP A 460 -4.46 22.46 1.44
CA TRP A 460 -3.67 23.13 2.49
C TRP A 460 -2.73 22.17 3.22
N ASP A 461 -3.19 20.94 3.46
CA ASP A 461 -2.38 19.82 3.94
C ASP A 461 -1.25 19.47 2.97
N ALA A 462 -1.56 19.31 1.68
CA ALA A 462 -0.56 19.03 0.64
C ALA A 462 0.49 20.14 0.54
N ARG A 463 0.12 21.43 0.65
CA ARG A 463 1.05 22.58 0.65
C ARG A 463 2.06 22.52 1.79
N VAL A 464 1.61 22.13 2.99
CA VAL A 464 2.50 21.93 4.13
C VAL A 464 3.45 20.76 3.88
N ALA A 465 2.92 19.61 3.43
CA ALA A 465 3.74 18.44 3.12
C ALA A 465 4.82 18.80 2.08
N LEU A 466 4.43 19.46 0.98
CA LEU A 466 5.33 19.88 -0.08
C LEU A 466 6.37 20.91 0.38
N SER A 467 6.02 21.80 1.29
CA SER A 467 6.99 22.74 1.90
C SER A 467 8.05 22.02 2.73
N VAL A 468 7.67 20.97 3.47
CA VAL A 468 8.63 20.14 4.21
C VAL A 468 9.47 19.30 3.24
N TYR A 469 8.85 18.69 2.24
CA TYR A 469 9.51 17.86 1.21
C TYR A 469 10.56 18.65 0.42
N GLY A 470 10.21 19.87 -0.02
CA GLY A 470 11.12 20.76 -0.74
C GLY A 470 12.23 21.36 0.12
N SER A 471 12.22 21.14 1.45
CA SER A 471 13.25 21.63 2.37
C SER A 471 14.43 20.69 2.58
N PHE A 472 14.36 19.47 2.00
CA PHE A 472 15.44 18.51 2.07
C PHE A 472 16.54 18.86 1.06
N SER A 473 17.75 18.95 1.58
CA SER A 473 18.97 19.25 0.81
C SER A 473 19.50 18.01 0.08
N SER A 474 20.36 18.25 -0.92
CA SER A 474 21.11 17.17 -1.57
C SER A 474 21.96 16.36 -0.59
N GLN A 475 22.53 17.00 0.44
CA GLN A 475 23.25 16.32 1.51
C GLN A 475 22.34 15.32 2.26
N GLU A 476 21.14 15.75 2.64
CA GLU A 476 20.16 14.89 3.33
C GLU A 476 19.73 13.73 2.43
N TYR A 477 19.46 13.98 1.15
CA TYR A 477 19.10 12.92 0.20
C TYR A 477 20.23 11.90 0.00
N LEU A 478 21.48 12.36 -0.15
CA LEU A 478 22.65 11.49 -0.27
C LEU A 478 22.85 10.63 0.99
N ASN A 479 22.76 11.23 2.18
CA ASN A 479 22.85 10.49 3.43
C ASN A 479 21.70 9.49 3.59
N ALA A 480 20.48 9.84 3.17
CA ALA A 480 19.36 8.89 3.15
C ALA A 480 19.66 7.66 2.28
N GLN A 481 20.30 7.82 1.11
CA GLN A 481 20.67 6.67 0.27
C GLN A 481 21.79 5.82 0.87
N ARG A 482 22.69 6.42 1.64
CA ARG A 482 23.74 5.69 2.40
C ARG A 482 23.10 4.87 3.53
N ILE A 483 22.15 5.47 4.24
CA ILE A 483 21.31 4.78 5.24
C ILE A 483 20.52 3.64 4.58
N ARG A 484 20.03 3.80 3.34
CA ARG A 484 19.38 2.71 2.61
C ARG A 484 20.28 1.51 2.44
N ASN A 485 21.52 1.72 1.99
CA ASN A 485 22.50 0.64 1.85
C ASN A 485 22.76 -0.04 3.20
N ARG A 486 22.96 0.75 4.25
CA ARG A 486 23.15 0.27 5.62
C ARG A 486 22.00 -0.62 6.11
N GLN A 487 20.77 -0.15 5.93
CA GLN A 487 19.55 -0.87 6.33
C GLN A 487 19.34 -2.14 5.50
N LEU A 488 19.67 -2.12 4.21
CA LEU A 488 19.64 -3.32 3.38
C LEU A 488 20.57 -4.41 3.92
N GLN A 489 21.77 -4.06 4.40
CA GLN A 489 22.71 -5.03 4.96
C GLN A 489 22.20 -5.63 6.29
N PHE A 490 21.58 -4.83 7.17
CA PHE A 490 20.93 -5.37 8.37
C PHE A 490 19.82 -6.36 8.03
N HIS A 491 18.95 -6.01 7.09
CA HIS A 491 17.84 -6.88 6.69
C HIS A 491 18.34 -8.17 6.02
N LYS A 492 19.42 -8.11 5.22
CA LYS A 492 20.09 -9.32 4.69
C LYS A 492 20.54 -10.27 5.80
N ARG A 493 21.11 -9.74 6.89
CA ARG A 493 21.53 -10.55 8.05
C ARG A 493 20.35 -11.16 8.79
N ILE A 494 19.26 -10.41 8.97
CA ILE A 494 18.01 -10.90 9.58
C ILE A 494 17.41 -12.03 8.73
N PHE A 495 17.34 -11.85 7.41
CA PHE A 495 16.88 -12.89 6.47
C PHE A 495 17.84 -14.09 6.36
N GLY A 496 19.05 -14.02 6.89
CA GLY A 496 19.95 -15.16 7.06
C GLY A 496 19.50 -16.12 8.17
N ILE A 497 18.72 -15.64 9.14
CA ILE A 497 18.22 -16.41 10.28
C ILE A 497 16.69 -16.55 10.32
N ALA A 498 15.97 -15.81 9.48
CA ALA A 498 14.51 -15.81 9.39
C ALA A 498 14.03 -15.93 7.94
N ASP A 499 12.78 -16.32 7.76
CA ASP A 499 12.16 -16.39 6.44
C ASP A 499 11.39 -15.12 6.11
N VAL A 500 10.67 -14.58 7.10
CA VAL A 500 9.95 -13.30 7.00
C VAL A 500 10.12 -12.49 8.29
N ILE A 501 9.93 -11.18 8.20
CA ILE A 501 9.76 -10.29 9.37
C ILE A 501 8.25 -10.13 9.61
N VAL A 502 7.82 -10.18 10.87
CA VAL A 502 6.41 -10.05 11.25
C VAL A 502 6.16 -8.89 12.20
N THR A 503 5.12 -8.11 11.91
CA THR A 503 4.72 -6.93 12.69
C THR A 503 3.20 -6.73 12.64
N PRO A 504 2.59 -5.96 13.56
CA PRO A 504 1.33 -5.30 13.24
C PRO A 504 1.47 -4.50 11.94
N THR A 505 0.37 -4.26 11.24
CA THR A 505 0.41 -3.37 10.07
C THR A 505 0.42 -1.91 10.50
N THR A 506 -0.39 -1.53 11.48
CA THR A 506 -0.50 -0.15 11.97
C THR A 506 -0.38 -0.11 13.48
N GLY A 507 0.08 1.01 14.04
CA GLY A 507 0.17 1.23 15.48
C GLY A 507 -1.14 1.62 16.15
N VAL A 508 -2.14 2.01 15.35
CA VAL A 508 -3.49 2.41 15.78
C VAL A 508 -4.53 1.87 14.77
N THR A 509 -5.77 1.70 15.20
CA THR A 509 -6.93 1.43 14.32
C THR A 509 -7.46 2.73 13.71
N ALA A 510 -8.52 2.65 12.90
CA ALA A 510 -9.06 3.79 12.17
C ALA A 510 -9.55 4.89 13.13
N TYR A 511 -8.95 6.08 13.09
CA TYR A 511 -9.32 7.20 13.96
C TYR A 511 -10.47 8.05 13.37
N ASN A 512 -11.10 8.88 14.22
CA ASN A 512 -12.27 9.70 13.85
C ASN A 512 -11.92 10.80 12.83
N ILE A 513 -12.80 11.02 11.86
CA ILE A 513 -12.69 12.15 10.94
C ILE A 513 -13.20 13.41 11.64
N GLY A 514 -12.36 14.45 11.72
CA GLY A 514 -12.76 15.75 12.26
C GLY A 514 -13.62 16.56 11.29
N ASN A 515 -14.62 17.29 11.81
CA ASN A 515 -15.47 18.19 11.01
C ASN A 515 -14.69 19.35 10.37
N ASP A 516 -13.56 19.73 10.98
CA ASP A 516 -12.66 20.80 10.54
C ASP A 516 -11.78 20.44 9.33
N THR A 517 -11.81 19.18 8.90
CA THR A 517 -10.94 18.67 7.82
C THR A 517 -11.50 18.90 6.41
N ARG A 518 -12.82 19.08 6.28
CA ARG A 518 -13.55 19.04 5.00
C ARG A 518 -12.98 19.92 3.89
N HIS A 519 -12.50 21.12 4.23
CA HIS A 519 -12.05 22.12 3.26
C HIS A 519 -10.53 22.31 3.19
N THR A 520 -9.80 21.74 4.13
CA THR A 520 -8.37 22.01 4.29
C THR A 520 -7.51 20.75 4.34
N GLY A 521 -8.14 19.59 4.43
CA GLY A 521 -7.45 18.38 4.81
C GLY A 521 -7.03 18.41 6.27
N GLU A 522 -6.10 17.53 6.62
CA GLU A 522 -5.61 17.34 7.98
C GLU A 522 -4.13 16.95 7.98
N LEU A 523 -3.39 17.53 8.92
CA LEU A 523 -2.07 17.05 9.30
C LEU A 523 -2.12 16.53 10.72
N ASP A 524 -2.13 15.22 10.86
CA ASP A 524 -1.97 14.54 12.15
C ASP A 524 -0.73 13.66 12.07
N TYR A 525 0.43 14.25 12.32
CA TYR A 525 1.70 13.53 12.24
C TYR A 525 1.91 12.53 13.36
N ILE A 526 1.17 12.64 14.47
CA ILE A 526 1.23 11.68 15.59
C ILE A 526 0.55 10.39 15.15
N ASN A 527 -0.72 10.47 14.73
CA ASN A 527 -1.43 9.32 14.17
C ASN A 527 -0.77 8.85 12.87
N GLY A 528 -0.29 9.77 12.02
CA GLY A 528 0.42 9.44 10.80
C GLY A 528 1.66 8.58 11.04
N ALA A 529 2.50 8.92 12.03
CA ALA A 529 3.66 8.13 12.40
C ALA A 529 3.28 6.75 12.94
N ALA A 530 2.23 6.68 13.78
CA ALA A 530 1.74 5.40 14.29
C ALA A 530 1.21 4.50 13.16
N LEU A 531 0.50 5.06 12.19
CA LEU A 531 -0.05 4.30 11.07
C LEU A 531 1.02 3.74 10.12
N VAL A 532 2.11 4.48 9.85
CA VAL A 532 3.18 4.03 8.93
C VAL A 532 4.36 3.32 9.61
N ARG A 533 4.36 3.24 10.94
CA ARG A 533 5.46 2.74 11.78
C ARG A 533 6.10 1.45 11.27
N TYR A 534 5.28 0.54 10.76
CA TYR A 534 5.70 -0.82 10.35
C TYR A 534 5.98 -0.97 8.85
N GLN A 535 5.72 0.06 8.06
CA GLN A 535 5.59 -0.07 6.61
C GLN A 535 6.90 0.13 5.85
N ILE A 536 7.83 0.85 6.48
CA ILE A 536 8.97 1.51 5.86
C ILE A 536 9.92 0.54 5.14
N ALA A 537 10.27 -0.58 5.76
CA ALA A 537 11.21 -1.54 5.18
C ALA A 537 10.75 -2.06 3.81
N GLY A 538 9.43 -2.29 3.66
CA GLY A 538 8.85 -2.75 2.40
C GLY A 538 9.08 -1.78 1.22
N ASN A 539 9.03 -0.47 1.46
CA ASN A 539 9.23 0.53 0.42
C ASN A 539 10.70 0.91 0.28
N PHE A 540 11.32 1.32 1.39
CA PHE A 540 12.66 1.88 1.39
C PHE A 540 13.72 0.87 0.95
N LEU A 541 13.49 -0.41 1.22
CA LEU A 541 14.37 -1.51 0.81
C LEU A 541 13.77 -2.34 -0.32
N GLY A 542 12.62 -1.97 -0.88
CA GLY A 542 12.00 -2.69 -2.00
C GLY A 542 11.54 -4.13 -1.71
N LEU A 543 11.42 -4.51 -0.43
CA LEU A 543 11.04 -5.86 0.01
C LEU A 543 9.54 -6.12 -0.20
N PRO A 544 9.10 -7.31 -0.65
CA PRO A 544 7.68 -7.63 -0.74
C PRO A 544 7.04 -7.68 0.66
N ALA A 545 5.81 -7.21 0.78
CA ALA A 545 5.09 -7.20 2.05
C ALA A 545 3.59 -7.45 1.83
N ILE A 546 2.95 -8.19 2.73
CA ILE A 546 1.51 -8.48 2.69
C ILE A 546 0.87 -8.24 4.06
N THR A 547 -0.32 -7.65 4.04
CA THR A 547 -1.18 -7.39 5.20
C THR A 547 -2.43 -8.25 5.11
N ILE A 548 -2.78 -8.91 6.20
CA ILE A 548 -3.97 -9.76 6.33
C ILE A 548 -4.79 -9.35 7.56
N PRO A 549 -6.13 -9.29 7.47
CA PRO A 549 -6.98 -9.07 8.64
C PRO A 549 -6.89 -10.25 9.61
N VAL A 550 -6.59 -9.96 10.89
CA VAL A 550 -6.44 -10.99 11.93
C VAL A 550 -7.44 -10.88 13.07
N GLY A 551 -8.16 -9.77 13.16
CA GLY A 551 -9.20 -9.55 14.15
C GLY A 551 -9.70 -8.11 14.18
N TYR A 552 -10.26 -7.72 15.32
CA TYR A 552 -10.89 -6.41 15.53
C TYR A 552 -10.54 -5.87 16.90
N ASP A 553 -10.55 -4.55 17.05
CA ASP A 553 -10.55 -3.90 18.36
C ASP A 553 -11.95 -3.94 19.01
N ASN A 554 -12.05 -3.45 20.24
CA ASN A 554 -13.28 -3.36 21.02
C ASN A 554 -14.33 -2.44 20.37
N SER A 555 -13.90 -1.52 19.51
CA SER A 555 -14.76 -0.66 18.70
C SER A 555 -15.14 -1.29 17.35
N HIS A 556 -14.88 -2.59 17.16
CA HIS A 556 -15.16 -3.34 15.94
C HIS A 556 -14.36 -2.87 14.72
N LEU A 557 -13.25 -2.15 14.92
CA LEU A 557 -12.39 -1.70 13.84
C LEU A 557 -11.38 -2.81 13.47
N PRO A 558 -11.13 -3.07 12.18
CA PRO A 558 -10.23 -4.13 11.77
C PRO A 558 -8.78 -3.91 12.24
N ILE A 559 -8.09 -5.03 12.50
CA ILE A 559 -6.66 -5.10 12.84
C ILE A 559 -5.96 -5.99 11.81
N GLY A 560 -4.88 -5.47 11.23
CA GLY A 560 -4.06 -6.19 10.23
C GLY A 560 -2.70 -6.63 10.77
N LEU A 561 -2.28 -7.85 10.43
CA LEU A 561 -0.93 -8.37 10.63
C LEU A 561 -0.15 -8.30 9.32
N GLN A 562 1.12 -7.90 9.39
CA GLN A 562 1.99 -7.76 8.23
C GLN A 562 3.13 -8.78 8.27
N PHE A 563 3.41 -9.36 7.11
CA PHE A 563 4.61 -10.14 6.85
C PHE A 563 5.45 -9.43 5.78
N ILE A 564 6.76 -9.33 5.98
CA ILE A 564 7.73 -8.78 5.03
C ILE A 564 8.69 -9.88 4.62
N GLY A 565 8.71 -10.20 3.33
CA GLY A 565 9.51 -11.29 2.76
C GLY A 565 10.86 -10.86 2.21
N LYS A 566 11.65 -11.86 1.82
CA LYS A 566 12.86 -11.67 1.03
C LYS A 566 12.51 -11.12 -0.36
N PRO A 567 13.43 -10.39 -1.02
CA PRO A 567 13.22 -9.98 -2.40
C PRO A 567 12.83 -11.18 -3.28
N TRP A 568 11.81 -10.98 -4.12
CA TRP A 568 11.31 -11.97 -5.08
C TRP A 568 10.64 -13.21 -4.48
N ASP A 569 10.43 -13.25 -3.16
CA ASP A 569 9.81 -14.37 -2.45
C ASP A 569 8.31 -14.17 -2.25
N GLU A 570 7.64 -13.59 -3.25
CA GLU A 570 6.20 -13.36 -3.22
C GLU A 570 5.42 -14.66 -2.99
N SER A 571 5.90 -15.78 -3.52
CA SER A 571 5.26 -17.09 -3.39
C SER A 571 5.17 -17.55 -1.93
N LEU A 572 6.28 -17.51 -1.18
CA LEU A 572 6.27 -17.85 0.25
C LEU A 572 5.35 -16.90 1.02
N LEU A 573 5.43 -15.62 0.72
CA LEU A 573 4.68 -14.59 1.41
C LEU A 573 3.17 -14.76 1.23
N ILE A 574 2.71 -15.07 0.02
CA ILE A 574 1.31 -15.38 -0.29
C ILE A 574 0.87 -16.67 0.42
N HIS A 575 1.72 -17.70 0.51
CA HIS A 575 1.39 -18.92 1.25
C HIS A 575 1.22 -18.68 2.76
N ILE A 576 2.10 -17.89 3.37
CA ILE A 576 2.00 -17.49 4.78
C ILE A 576 0.70 -16.73 5.02
N ALA A 577 0.39 -15.77 4.15
CA ALA A 577 -0.84 -15.00 4.21
C ALA A 577 -2.10 -15.87 4.08
N PHE A 578 -2.13 -16.81 3.12
CA PHE A 578 -3.23 -17.75 2.95
C PHE A 578 -3.43 -18.62 4.20
N SER A 579 -2.33 -19.10 4.78
CA SER A 579 -2.36 -19.91 6.01
C SER A 579 -2.88 -19.13 7.20
N MET A 580 -2.51 -17.85 7.32
CA MET A 580 -3.04 -16.95 8.35
C MET A 580 -4.52 -16.63 8.12
N GLN A 581 -4.91 -16.34 6.88
CA GLN A 581 -6.31 -16.12 6.50
C GLN A 581 -7.18 -17.32 6.89
N ALA A 582 -6.74 -18.54 6.60
CA ALA A 582 -7.48 -19.76 6.94
C ALA A 582 -7.80 -19.89 8.45
N LEU A 583 -6.93 -19.37 9.33
CA LEU A 583 -7.12 -19.40 10.80
C LEU A 583 -7.98 -18.23 11.34
N CYS A 584 -8.27 -17.22 10.50
CA CYS A 584 -8.96 -16.00 10.91
C CYS A 584 -10.26 -15.73 10.15
N ILE A 585 -10.43 -16.27 8.93
CA ILE A 585 -11.54 -15.94 8.02
C ILE A 585 -12.91 -16.25 8.63
N SER A 586 -13.02 -17.28 9.47
CA SER A 586 -14.27 -17.61 10.17
C SER A 586 -14.70 -16.57 11.21
N GLN A 587 -13.81 -15.64 11.57
CA GLN A 587 -14.05 -14.58 12.55
C GLN A 587 -14.31 -13.22 11.88
N TYR A 588 -14.29 -13.16 10.54
CA TYR A 588 -14.53 -11.91 9.81
C TYR A 588 -15.97 -11.44 10.02
N LYS A 589 -16.11 -10.16 10.34
CA LYS A 589 -17.38 -9.47 10.57
C LYS A 589 -17.79 -8.71 9.31
N ASN A 590 -19.10 -8.63 9.08
CA ASN A 590 -19.66 -7.77 8.05
C ASN A 590 -19.36 -6.29 8.39
N PRO A 591 -18.90 -5.47 7.44
CA PRO A 591 -18.83 -4.02 7.63
C PRO A 591 -20.22 -3.39 7.83
N GLU A 592 -20.28 -2.20 8.42
CA GLU A 592 -21.52 -1.41 8.53
C GLU A 592 -22.08 -1.04 7.14
N VAL A 593 -21.17 -0.82 6.18
CA VAL A 593 -21.50 -0.50 4.79
C VAL A 593 -20.98 -1.63 3.89
N TYR A 594 -21.90 -2.43 3.35
CA TYR A 594 -21.60 -3.54 2.46
C TYR A 594 -22.72 -3.72 1.41
N TRP A 595 -22.34 -3.97 0.16
CA TRP A 595 -23.27 -4.28 -0.92
C TRP A 595 -23.04 -5.69 -1.45
N ASP A 596 -24.14 -6.42 -1.58
CA ASP A 596 -24.17 -7.74 -2.20
C ASP A 596 -24.50 -7.61 -3.70
N LEU A 597 -23.49 -7.69 -4.56
CA LEU A 597 -23.69 -7.55 -6.01
C LEU A 597 -24.13 -8.85 -6.71
N LEU A 598 -23.88 -10.01 -6.11
CA LEU A 598 -24.25 -11.32 -6.65
C LEU A 598 -25.55 -11.88 -6.05
N GLY A 599 -25.95 -11.40 -4.87
CA GLY A 599 -27.23 -11.70 -4.22
C GLY A 599 -28.41 -11.20 -5.04
N ASN A 600 -29.62 -11.62 -4.65
CA ASN A 600 -30.85 -11.30 -5.38
C ASN A 600 -31.34 -9.88 -5.15
#